data_AF-A0A653ZU42-F1
#
_entry.id   AF-A0A653ZU42-F1
#
_cell.length_a   1.000
_cell.length_b   1.000
_cell.length_c   1.000
_cell.angle_alpha   90.00
_cell.angle_beta   90.00
_cell.angle_gamma   90.00
#
_symmetry.space_group_name_H-M   'P 1'
#
loop_
_entity.id
_entity.type
_entity.pdbx_description
1 polymer ?
#
loop_
_entity_poly.entity_id
_entity_poly.type
_entity_poly.pdbx_seq_one_letter_code
_entity_poly.pdbx_strand_id
1 'polypeptide(L)'
;MPIQTQLLATILARLGPDSSAADAASAAGIWHIVFTSLSPLIGPLSAGLLFERVLMLHTASFPWLADATTGASDASLLDAFVRTLHGRSATEIDAANRALLSSYTDELAGLIGASLASRLLQKAFFPNDQQGISENI
;
A
#
# COMPACT_ATOMS: atom_id res chain seq x y z
N MET A 1 -13.59 8.83 -17.30
CA MET A 1 -12.27 8.23 -17.01
C MET A 1 -12.07 8.30 -15.50
N PRO A 2 -12.06 7.18 -14.76
CA PRO A 2 -12.06 7.25 -13.31
C PRO A 2 -10.66 7.63 -12.84
N ILE A 3 -10.57 8.70 -12.05
CA ILE A 3 -9.33 9.19 -11.42
C ILE A 3 -8.58 8.07 -10.67
N GLN A 4 -9.33 7.08 -10.15
CA GLN A 4 -8.80 5.90 -9.46
C GLN A 4 -7.85 5.07 -10.34
N THR A 5 -8.22 4.82 -11.60
CA THR A 5 -7.39 4.04 -12.53
C THR A 5 -6.08 4.76 -12.85
N GLN A 6 -6.10 6.09 -12.88
CA GLN A 6 -4.94 6.91 -13.22
C GLN A 6 -3.98 7.08 -12.04
N LEU A 7 -4.50 7.18 -10.82
CA LEU A 7 -3.69 7.18 -9.59
C LEU A 7 -3.06 5.81 -9.36
N LEU A 8 -3.86 4.74 -9.47
CA LEU A 8 -3.35 3.38 -9.38
C LEU A 8 -2.30 3.12 -10.46
N ALA A 9 -2.55 3.53 -11.70
CA ALA A 9 -1.57 3.46 -12.77
C ALA A 9 -0.33 4.30 -12.47
N THR A 10 -0.43 5.45 -11.80
CA THR A 10 0.72 6.28 -11.42
C THR A 10 1.53 5.65 -10.29
N ILE A 11 0.88 5.12 -9.26
CA ILE A 11 1.53 4.38 -8.17
C ILE A 11 2.19 3.12 -8.72
N LEU A 12 1.48 2.33 -9.56
CA LEU A 12 2.01 1.13 -10.21
C LEU A 12 3.07 1.42 -11.28
N ALA A 13 2.98 2.53 -12.02
CA ALA A 13 3.98 2.92 -13.03
C ALA A 13 5.23 3.56 -12.43
N ARG A 14 5.18 4.06 -11.18
CA ARG A 14 6.35 4.57 -10.45
C ARG A 14 6.93 3.61 -9.42
N LEU A 15 6.16 2.64 -8.96
CA LEU A 15 6.71 1.32 -8.67
C LEU A 15 7.40 0.84 -9.98
N GLY A 16 6.82 1.09 -11.14
CA GLY A 16 7.42 0.73 -12.42
C GLY A 16 7.28 -0.76 -12.71
N PRO A 17 7.56 -1.17 -13.95
CA PRO A 17 7.61 -2.59 -14.29
C PRO A 17 8.65 -3.36 -13.46
N ASP A 18 9.58 -2.65 -12.79
CA ASP A 18 10.69 -3.20 -12.01
C ASP A 18 10.58 -3.03 -10.47
N SER A 19 9.69 -2.21 -9.89
CA SER A 19 9.36 -2.32 -8.44
C SER A 19 8.32 -3.42 -8.26
N SER A 20 8.75 -4.59 -8.71
CA SER A 20 8.28 -5.86 -8.21
C SER A 20 8.62 -5.91 -6.73
N ALA A 21 7.64 -6.21 -5.89
CA ALA A 21 7.96 -6.78 -4.59
C ALA A 21 8.49 -8.21 -4.85
N ALA A 22 9.73 -8.31 -5.34
CA ALA A 22 10.34 -9.59 -5.69
C ALA A 22 10.61 -10.44 -4.45
N ASP A 23 10.68 -9.79 -3.28
CA ASP A 23 10.88 -10.41 -1.99
C ASP A 23 10.05 -9.72 -0.88
N ALA A 24 10.04 -10.36 0.28
CA ALA A 24 9.32 -9.90 1.46
C ALA A 24 9.80 -8.54 1.99
N ALA A 25 11.09 -8.22 1.82
CA ALA A 25 11.67 -6.97 2.30
C ALA A 25 11.20 -5.77 1.46
N SER A 26 11.14 -5.96 0.14
CA SER A 26 10.64 -4.96 -0.80
C SER A 26 9.15 -4.71 -0.57
N ALA A 27 8.37 -5.77 -0.36
CA ALA A 27 6.96 -5.67 0.05
C ALA A 27 6.79 -4.87 1.35
N ALA A 28 7.57 -5.20 2.38
CA ALA A 28 7.55 -4.51 3.67
C ALA A 28 7.87 -3.02 3.52
N GLY A 29 8.88 -2.68 2.71
CA GLY A 29 9.27 -1.29 2.44
C GLY A 29 8.15 -0.46 1.82
N ILE A 30 7.42 -1.02 0.85
CA ILE A 30 6.28 -0.36 0.22
C ILE A 30 5.19 -0.05 1.26
N TRP A 31 4.78 -1.05 2.04
CA TRP A 31 3.75 -0.86 3.06
C TRP A 31 4.19 0.07 4.18
N HIS A 32 5.47 0.06 4.56
CA HIS A 32 6.00 0.99 5.55
C HIS A 32 5.87 2.46 5.10
N ILE A 33 6.13 2.74 3.81
CA ILE A 33 5.93 4.07 3.22
C ILE A 33 4.45 4.47 3.28
N VAL A 34 3.55 3.55 2.90
CA VAL A 34 2.09 3.76 2.96
C VAL A 34 1.65 4.10 4.38
N PHE A 35 2.00 3.26 5.36
CA PHE A 35 1.61 3.47 6.76
C PHE A 35 2.19 4.74 7.37
N THR A 36 3.47 5.03 7.13
CA THR A 36 4.12 6.24 7.64
C THR A 36 3.47 7.51 7.10
N SER A 37 2.98 7.46 5.87
CA SER A 37 2.38 8.63 5.22
C SER A 37 0.91 8.82 5.59
N LEU A 38 0.17 7.72 5.78
CA LEU A 38 -1.26 7.77 6.04
C LEU A 38 -1.63 7.80 7.53
N SER A 39 -0.83 7.18 8.40
CA SER A 39 -1.11 7.16 9.84
C SER A 39 -1.27 8.57 10.45
N PRO A 40 -0.50 9.61 10.08
CA PRO A 40 -0.71 10.97 10.58
C PRO A 40 -2.01 11.63 10.09
N LEU A 41 -2.64 11.11 9.04
CA LEU A 41 -3.77 11.75 8.35
C LEU A 41 -5.10 11.12 8.73
N ILE A 42 -5.15 9.79 8.75
CA ILE A 42 -6.37 9.02 9.08
C ILE A 42 -6.29 8.34 10.44
N GLY A 43 -5.14 8.42 11.12
CA GLY A 43 -4.84 7.72 12.36
C GLY A 43 -4.25 6.32 12.13
N PRO A 44 -3.30 5.86 12.96
CA PRO A 44 -2.66 4.55 12.82
C PRO A 44 -3.65 3.39 12.95
N LEU A 45 -4.68 3.55 13.80
CA LEU A 45 -5.75 2.56 13.95
C LEU A 45 -6.53 2.38 12.64
N SER A 46 -6.97 3.49 12.02
CA SER A 46 -7.72 3.45 10.76
C SER A 46 -6.88 2.89 9.62
N ALA A 47 -5.60 3.26 9.55
CA ALA A 47 -4.68 2.71 8.56
C ALA A 47 -4.52 1.20 8.72
N GLY A 48 -4.39 0.70 9.96
CA GLY A 48 -4.30 -0.73 10.27
C GLY A 48 -5.58 -1.50 9.93
N LEU A 49 -6.76 -0.96 10.29
CA LEU A 49 -8.06 -1.58 9.99
C LEU A 49 -8.32 -1.70 8.48
N LEU A 50 -7.93 -0.68 7.70
CA LEU A 50 -8.02 -0.74 6.24
C LEU A 50 -7.10 -1.81 5.67
N PHE A 51 -5.88 -1.92 6.20
CA PHE A 51 -4.95 -2.95 5.77
C PHE A 51 -5.48 -4.36 6.10
N GLU A 52 -6.00 -4.57 7.31
CA GLU A 52 -6.64 -5.83 7.72
C GLU A 52 -7.80 -6.21 6.81
N ARG A 53 -8.68 -5.25 6.52
CA ARG A 53 -9.82 -5.45 5.64
C ARG A 53 -9.39 -5.85 4.24
N VAL A 54 -8.38 -5.19 3.69
CA VAL A 54 -7.87 -5.48 2.36
C VAL A 54 -7.16 -6.84 2.32
N LEU A 55 -6.45 -7.23 3.39
CA LEU A 55 -5.92 -8.59 3.53
C LEU A 55 -7.04 -9.63 3.49
N MET A 56 -8.08 -9.44 4.30
CA MET A 56 -9.24 -10.35 4.34
C MET A 56 -9.93 -10.48 2.98
N LEU A 57 -10.12 -9.37 2.27
CA LEU A 57 -10.75 -9.35 0.94
C LEU A 57 -10.01 -10.24 -0.08
N HIS A 58 -8.69 -10.33 0.05
CA HIS A 58 -7.83 -11.06 -0.88
C HIS A 58 -7.50 -12.49 -0.44
N THR A 59 -7.96 -12.94 0.73
CA THR A 59 -7.75 -14.33 1.20
C THR A 59 -8.32 -15.38 0.26
N ALA A 60 -9.38 -15.08 -0.49
CA ALA A 60 -9.94 -16.01 -1.48
C ALA A 60 -8.98 -16.22 -2.68
N SER A 61 -8.20 -15.20 -3.06
CA SER A 61 -7.23 -15.27 -4.16
C SER A 61 -5.84 -15.70 -3.69
N PHE A 62 -5.50 -15.38 -2.44
CA PHE A 62 -4.23 -15.69 -1.81
C PHE A 62 -4.49 -16.29 -0.41
N PRO A 63 -4.81 -17.59 -0.30
CA PRO A 63 -5.24 -18.21 0.96
C PRO A 63 -4.24 -18.08 2.12
N TRP A 64 -2.95 -18.01 1.79
CA TRP A 64 -1.86 -17.81 2.74
C TRP A 64 -1.87 -16.43 3.44
N LEU A 65 -2.66 -15.46 2.96
CA LEU A 65 -2.87 -14.19 3.66
C LEU A 65 -3.72 -14.35 4.92
N ALA A 66 -4.53 -15.40 5.02
CA ALA A 66 -5.38 -15.62 6.19
C ALA A 66 -4.54 -15.77 7.47
N ASP A 67 -3.35 -16.37 7.34
CA ASP A 67 -2.38 -16.55 8.43
C ASP A 67 -1.92 -15.21 9.03
N ALA A 68 -1.90 -14.12 8.24
CA ALA A 68 -1.58 -12.79 8.74
C ALA A 68 -2.71 -12.20 9.60
N THR A 69 -3.98 -12.48 9.25
CA THR A 69 -5.17 -11.93 9.92
C THR A 69 -5.54 -12.68 11.20
N THR A 70 -5.27 -13.99 11.28
CA THR A 70 -5.63 -14.82 12.43
C THR A 70 -4.63 -14.74 13.60
N GLY A 71 -3.39 -14.31 13.37
CA GLY A 71 -2.30 -14.33 14.35
C GLY A 71 -1.91 -12.99 14.99
N ALA A 72 -2.66 -11.91 14.75
CA ALA A 72 -2.23 -10.52 15.01
C ALA A 72 -2.30 -10.04 16.48
N SER A 73 -2.37 -10.95 17.46
CA SER A 73 -2.69 -10.53 18.83
C SER A 73 -1.56 -9.80 19.58
N ASP A 74 -0.29 -9.91 19.14
CA ASP A 74 0.88 -9.23 19.74
C ASP A 74 1.89 -8.65 18.73
N ALA A 75 1.79 -8.97 17.44
CA ALA A 75 2.67 -8.46 16.39
C ALA A 75 1.95 -7.41 15.54
N SER A 76 2.68 -6.40 15.04
CA SER A 76 2.13 -5.50 14.02
C SER A 76 1.56 -6.33 12.88
N LEU A 77 0.35 -6.01 12.42
CA LEU A 77 -0.30 -6.70 11.29
C LEU A 77 0.60 -6.70 10.04
N LEU A 78 1.42 -5.67 9.87
CA LEU A 78 2.45 -5.61 8.83
C LEU A 78 3.51 -6.71 9.00
N ASP A 79 3.99 -6.95 10.22
CA ASP A 79 4.96 -8.02 10.50
C ASP A 79 4.34 -9.40 10.27
N ALA A 80 3.06 -9.56 10.62
CA ALA A 80 2.32 -10.78 10.33
C ALA A 80 2.21 -11.02 8.82
N PHE A 81 1.85 -10.00 8.05
CA PHE A 81 1.85 -10.05 6.59
C PHE A 81 3.23 -10.42 6.02
N VAL A 82 4.30 -9.74 6.45
CA VAL A 82 5.66 -10.01 5.95
C VAL A 82 6.08 -11.46 6.20
N ARG A 83 5.67 -12.05 7.34
CA ARG A 83 5.94 -13.48 7.60
C ARG A 83 5.28 -14.41 6.58
N THR A 84 4.07 -14.09 6.12
CA THR A 84 3.37 -14.92 5.12
C THR A 84 4.05 -14.91 3.74
N LEU A 85 4.87 -13.88 3.48
CA LEU A 85 5.65 -13.76 2.23
C LEU A 85 6.89 -14.65 2.22
N HIS A 86 7.39 -15.09 3.39
CA HIS A 86 8.56 -15.96 3.44
C HIS A 86 8.26 -17.32 2.78
N GLY A 87 9.15 -17.73 1.87
CA GLY A 87 9.00 -18.98 1.11
C GLY A 87 8.08 -18.89 -0.11
N ARG A 88 7.55 -17.70 -0.42
CA ARG A 88 6.75 -17.46 -1.64
C ARG A 88 7.65 -17.07 -2.81
N SER A 89 7.16 -17.35 -4.02
CA SER A 89 7.83 -16.92 -5.24
C SER A 89 7.68 -15.41 -5.44
N ALA A 90 8.65 -14.78 -6.12
CA ALA A 90 8.59 -13.36 -6.48
C ALA A 90 7.28 -12.99 -7.21
N THR A 91 6.80 -13.88 -8.09
CA THR A 91 5.55 -13.69 -8.82
C THR A 91 4.32 -13.68 -7.91
N GLU A 92 4.26 -14.57 -6.92
CA GLU A 92 3.17 -14.59 -5.94
C GLU A 92 3.20 -13.34 -5.03
N ILE A 93 4.38 -12.95 -4.58
CA ILE A 93 4.56 -11.76 -3.73
C ILE A 93 4.15 -10.50 -4.49
N ASP A 94 4.59 -10.34 -5.74
CA ASP A 94 4.22 -9.19 -6.57
C ASP A 94 2.73 -9.15 -6.87
N ALA A 95 2.13 -10.28 -7.27
CA ALA A 95 0.70 -10.37 -7.55
C ALA A 95 -0.16 -9.99 -6.33
N ALA A 96 0.18 -10.52 -5.16
CA ALA A 96 -0.53 -10.20 -3.93
C ALA A 96 -0.36 -8.73 -3.53
N ASN A 97 0.87 -8.19 -3.59
CA ASN A 97 1.10 -6.78 -3.26
C ASN A 97 0.34 -5.83 -4.18
N ARG A 98 0.33 -6.08 -5.50
CA ARG A 98 -0.43 -5.26 -6.44
C ARG A 98 -1.94 -5.28 -6.15
N ALA A 99 -2.48 -6.47 -5.88
CA ALA A 99 -3.90 -6.64 -5.57
C ALA A 99 -4.29 -5.89 -4.28
N LEU A 100 -3.47 -6.03 -3.23
CA LEU A 100 -3.66 -5.36 -1.95
C LEU A 100 -3.53 -3.83 -2.09
N LEU A 101 -2.49 -3.32 -2.75
CA LEU A 101 -2.30 -1.86 -2.94
C LEU A 101 -3.43 -1.23 -3.75
N SER A 102 -3.95 -1.95 -4.76
CA SER A 102 -5.11 -1.52 -5.54
C SER A 102 -6.32 -1.35 -4.65
N SER A 103 -6.74 -2.41 -3.94
CA SER A 103 -7.92 -2.36 -3.10
C SER A 103 -7.78 -1.37 -1.94
N TYR A 104 -6.58 -1.25 -1.36
CA TYR A 104 -6.31 -0.27 -0.31
C TYR A 104 -6.49 1.17 -0.81
N THR A 105 -5.99 1.47 -2.01
CA THR A 105 -6.14 2.79 -2.63
C THR A 105 -7.61 3.09 -2.96
N ASP A 106 -8.36 2.09 -3.40
CA ASP A 106 -9.79 2.22 -3.70
C ASP A 106 -10.62 2.46 -2.43
N GLU A 107 -10.35 1.71 -1.36
CA GLU A 107 -11.01 1.93 -0.07
C GLU A 107 -10.67 3.29 0.52
N LEU A 108 -9.41 3.70 0.45
CA LEU A 108 -8.98 5.03 0.87
C LEU A 108 -9.71 6.12 0.06
N ALA A 109 -9.78 5.97 -1.27
CA ALA A 109 -10.51 6.90 -2.13
C ALA A 109 -12.02 6.96 -1.80
N GLY A 110 -12.62 5.85 -1.39
CA GLY A 110 -14.00 5.80 -0.91
C GLY A 110 -14.22 6.56 0.40
N LEU A 111 -13.25 6.52 1.32
CA LEU A 111 -13.33 7.15 2.65
C LEU A 111 -13.13 8.67 2.65
N ILE A 112 -12.13 9.15 1.92
CA ILE A 112 -11.70 10.56 1.98
C ILE A 112 -11.88 11.31 0.65
N GLY A 113 -12.44 10.64 -0.36
CA GLY A 113 -12.58 11.14 -1.71
C GLY A 113 -11.33 10.92 -2.57
N ALA A 114 -11.54 10.55 -3.83
CA ALA A 114 -10.47 10.18 -4.77
C ALA A 114 -9.40 11.27 -4.93
N SER A 115 -9.80 12.55 -4.96
CA SER A 115 -8.87 13.67 -5.13
C SER A 115 -7.98 13.92 -3.91
N LEU A 116 -8.42 13.53 -2.71
CA LEU A 116 -7.61 13.65 -1.50
C LEU A 116 -6.70 12.43 -1.34
N ALA A 117 -7.24 11.21 -1.51
CA ALA A 117 -6.45 9.98 -1.54
C ALA A 117 -5.30 10.08 -2.55
N SER A 118 -5.57 10.61 -3.74
CA SER A 118 -4.58 10.85 -4.78
C SER A 118 -3.43 11.75 -4.32
N ARG A 119 -3.77 12.92 -3.76
CA ARG A 119 -2.77 13.89 -3.30
C ARG A 119 -1.94 13.35 -2.12
N LEU A 120 -2.54 12.56 -1.25
CA LEU A 120 -1.86 11.99 -0.08
C LEU A 120 -0.91 10.88 -0.48
N LEU A 121 -1.34 9.96 -1.34
CA LEU A 121 -0.46 8.92 -1.87
C LEU A 121 0.65 9.53 -2.73
N GLN A 122 0.35 10.57 -3.52
CA GLN A 122 1.40 11.29 -4.24
C GLN A 122 2.43 11.91 -3.28
N LYS A 123 2.00 12.57 -2.20
CA LYS A 123 2.93 13.12 -1.19
C LYS A 123 3.72 12.04 -0.42
N ALA A 124 3.10 10.88 -0.21
CA ALA A 124 3.71 9.72 0.46
C ALA A 124 4.90 9.16 -0.34
N PHE A 125 4.68 8.94 -1.64
CA PHE A 125 5.69 8.38 -2.54
C PHE A 125 6.61 9.46 -3.14
N PHE A 126 6.19 10.73 -3.13
CA PHE A 126 6.93 11.89 -3.64
C PHE A 126 6.88 13.05 -2.64
N PRO A 127 7.61 12.97 -1.51
CA PRO A 127 7.65 14.05 -0.52
C PRO A 127 8.27 15.36 -1.06
N ASN A 128 8.92 15.34 -2.23
CA ASN A 128 9.61 16.48 -2.85
C ASN A 128 9.15 16.73 -4.29
N ASP A 129 7.95 17.31 -4.48
CA ASP A 129 7.57 18.00 -5.72
C ASP A 129 7.09 19.45 -5.44
N GLN A 130 7.36 19.97 -4.24
CA GLN A 130 7.01 21.35 -3.85
C GLN A 130 8.23 22.18 -3.42
N GLN A 131 9.37 22.00 -4.10
CA GLN A 131 10.36 23.07 -4.19
C GLN A 131 10.11 23.81 -5.50
N GLY A 132 9.03 24.60 -5.49
CA GLY A 132 8.86 25.65 -6.48
C GLY A 132 10.04 26.61 -6.37
N ILE A 133 10.79 26.73 -7.45
CA ILE A 133 11.08 28.01 -8.11
C ILE A 133 11.19 29.17 -7.10
N SER A 134 12.28 29.23 -6.33
CA SER A 134 12.70 30.52 -5.79
C SER A 134 13.43 31.28 -6.89
N GLU A 135 12.72 32.24 -7.47
CA GLU A 135 13.27 33.45 -8.09
C GLU A 135 14.49 33.96 -7.32
N ASN A 136 15.64 34.07 -8.00
CA ASN A 136 16.77 34.99 -7.76
C ASN A 136 17.96 34.51 -8.61
N ILE A 137 18.67 35.28 -9.45
CA ILE A 137 18.85 36.72 -9.72
C ILE A 137 19.14 36.86 -11.22
#